data_AF-A0A1M7XXP3-F1
#
_entry.id   AF-A0A1M7XXP3-F1
#
_cell.length_a   1.000
_cell.length_b   1.000
_cell.length_c   1.000
_cell.angle_alpha   90.00
_cell.angle_beta   90.00
_cell.angle_gamma   90.00
#
_symmetry.space_group_name_H-M   'P 1'
#
loop_
_entity.id
_entity.type
_entity.pdbx_description
1 polymer ?
#
loop_
_entity_poly.entity_id
_entity_poly.type
_entity_poly.pdbx_seq_one_letter_code
_entity_poly.pdbx_strand_id
1 'polypeptide(L)'
;MDRISAERMKIMGKFENAEKIGIRNKKTNELLAIYPDKAEGSDEEITKKVSDWYYMQNCSAEEELRTAYVDIVTPEELKSLN
;
A
#
# COMPACT_ATOMS: atom_id res chain seq x y z
N MET A 1 30.05 7.83 -19.01
CA MET A 1 28.65 7.34 -19.06
C MET A 1 28.59 6.11 -18.19
N ASP A 2 28.51 6.36 -16.90
CA ASP A 2 28.85 5.40 -15.86
C ASP A 2 27.60 4.59 -15.50
N ARG A 3 27.77 3.28 -15.38
CA ARG A 3 26.70 2.30 -15.05
C ARG A 3 25.98 2.59 -13.72
N ILE A 4 26.52 3.51 -12.92
CA ILE A 4 26.03 3.96 -11.62
C ILE A 4 24.67 4.68 -11.73
N SER A 5 24.35 5.29 -12.88
CA SER A 5 23.09 6.03 -13.06
C SER A 5 21.86 5.13 -13.23
N ALA A 6 22.02 3.88 -13.69
CA ALA A 6 20.91 2.94 -13.86
C ALA A 6 20.48 2.27 -12.55
N GLU A 7 21.40 2.07 -11.60
CA GLU A 7 21.09 1.49 -10.29
C GLU A 7 20.48 2.50 -9.31
N ARG A 8 20.68 3.80 -9.54
CA ARG A 8 20.02 4.86 -8.75
C ARG A 8 18.55 5.07 -9.10
N MET A 9 18.05 4.48 -10.19
CA MET A 9 16.63 4.54 -10.57
C MET A 9 15.76 3.46 -9.90
N LYS A 10 16.32 2.63 -9.01
CA LYS A 10 15.60 1.59 -8.27
C LYS A 10 15.14 1.99 -6.86
N ILE A 11 15.47 3.20 -6.40
CA ILE A 11 15.18 3.66 -5.03
C ILE A 11 14.24 4.87 -5.06
N MET A 12 13.21 4.83 -5.89
CA MET A 12 12.00 5.60 -5.62
C MET A 12 11.03 4.58 -5.07
N GLY A 13 10.68 4.70 -3.79
CA GLY A 13 9.82 3.74 -3.12
C GLY A 13 8.51 3.61 -3.90
N LYS A 14 7.98 2.40 -4.06
CA LYS A 14 6.71 2.14 -4.79
C LYS A 14 5.59 3.10 -4.34
N PHE A 15 5.64 3.51 -3.08
CA PHE A 15 4.61 4.31 -2.40
C PHE A 15 4.99 5.79 -2.20
N GLU A 16 6.15 6.24 -2.68
CA GLU A 16 6.69 7.58 -2.40
C GLU A 16 5.84 8.72 -3.01
N ASN A 17 5.12 8.43 -4.10
CA ASN A 17 4.16 9.33 -4.74
C ASN A 17 2.71 8.88 -4.57
N ALA A 18 2.45 7.92 -3.68
CA ALA A 18 1.10 7.41 -3.47
C ALA A 18 0.30 8.42 -2.66
N GLU A 19 -0.70 9.02 -3.31
CA GLU A 19 -1.61 9.97 -2.66
C GLU A 19 -2.51 9.26 -1.63
N LYS A 20 -2.89 8.01 -1.93
CA LYS A 20 -3.61 7.12 -1.01
C LYS A 20 -3.03 5.72 -1.04
N ILE A 21 -2.96 5.12 0.13
CA ILE A 21 -2.61 3.73 0.31
C ILE A 21 -3.84 2.97 0.79
N GLY A 22 -4.03 1.76 0.29
CA GLY A 22 -5.07 0.87 0.74
C GLY A 22 -4.55 -0.54 0.93
N ILE A 23 -5.37 -1.35 1.57
CA ILE A 23 -5.17 -2.78 1.70
C ILE A 23 -6.16 -3.47 0.80
N ARG A 24 -5.63 -4.34 -0.06
CA ARG A 24 -6.40 -5.19 -0.97
C ARG A 24 -6.31 -6.64 -0.54
N ASN A 25 -7.35 -7.40 -0.85
CA ASN A 25 -7.32 -8.84 -0.69
C ASN A 25 -6.60 -9.48 -1.86
N LYS A 26 -5.58 -10.30 -1.63
CA LYS A 26 -4.86 -11.02 -2.69
C LYS A 26 -5.71 -12.10 -3.37
N LYS A 27 -6.73 -12.62 -2.69
CA LYS A 27 -7.64 -13.64 -3.25
C LYS A 27 -8.68 -13.01 -4.18
N THR A 28 -9.33 -11.92 -3.78
CA THR A 28 -10.42 -11.30 -4.55
C THR A 28 -10.00 -10.04 -5.31
N ASN A 29 -8.80 -9.52 -5.03
CA ASN A 29 -8.28 -8.26 -5.56
C ASN A 29 -9.11 -7.02 -5.17
N GLU A 30 -10.03 -7.18 -4.22
CA GLU A 30 -10.92 -6.13 -3.73
C GLU A 30 -10.23 -5.25 -2.70
N LEU A 31 -10.60 -3.97 -2.68
CA LEU A 31 -10.13 -3.01 -1.70
C LEU A 31 -10.85 -3.25 -0.36
N LEU A 32 -10.12 -3.78 0.61
CA LEU A 32 -10.63 -4.10 1.95
C LEU A 32 -10.70 -2.84 2.82
N ALA A 33 -9.65 -2.02 2.77
CA ALA A 33 -9.55 -0.81 3.57
C ALA A 33 -8.69 0.25 2.89
N ILE A 34 -8.99 1.52 3.18
CA ILE A 34 -8.18 2.66 2.75
C ILE A 34 -7.53 3.23 3.99
N TYR A 35 -6.21 3.37 3.95
CA TYR A 35 -5.49 4.04 5.01
C TYR A 35 -5.86 5.52 5.00
N PRO A 36 -6.45 6.06 6.10
CA PRO A 36 -6.97 7.41 6.12
C PRO A 36 -5.87 8.48 6.21
N ASP A 37 -4.69 8.08 6.68
CA ASP A 37 -3.57 8.98 6.92
C ASP A 37 -2.60 9.01 5.74
N LYS A 38 -1.72 10.01 5.69
CA LYS A 38 -0.71 10.06 4.64
C LYS A 38 0.41 9.08 4.99
N ALA A 39 0.67 8.14 4.09
CA ALA A 39 1.79 7.23 4.25
C ALA A 39 3.07 7.95 3.81
N GLU A 40 3.95 8.24 4.77
CA GLU A 40 5.21 8.93 4.53
C GLU A 40 6.37 8.07 5.03
N GLY A 41 7.45 8.02 4.26
CA GLY A 41 8.63 7.19 4.55
C GLY A 41 8.98 6.25 3.40
N SER A 42 9.87 5.30 3.67
CA SER A 42 10.23 4.25 2.72
C SER A 42 9.06 3.28 2.50
N ASP A 43 9.09 2.53 1.39
CA ASP A 43 8.04 1.56 1.08
C ASP A 43 7.85 0.48 2.16
N GLU A 44 8.92 0.01 2.79
CA GLU A 44 8.87 -0.91 3.94
C GLU A 44 8.14 -0.30 5.15
N GLU A 45 8.44 0.96 5.48
CA GLU A 45 7.82 1.69 6.59
C GLU A 45 6.32 1.86 6.34
N ILE A 46 5.97 2.30 5.13
CA ILE A 46 4.58 2.47 4.70
C ILE A 46 3.84 1.13 4.77
N THR A 47 4.41 0.07 4.21
CA THR A 47 3.79 -1.26 4.22
C THR A 47 3.54 -1.76 5.63
N LYS A 48 4.52 -1.57 6.52
CA LYS A 48 4.41 -1.97 7.92
C LYS A 48 3.35 -1.16 8.66
N LYS A 49 3.38 0.18 8.52
CA LYS A 49 2.44 1.09 9.19
C LYS A 49 0.99 0.83 8.78
N VAL A 50 0.76 0.63 7.49
CA VAL A 50 -0.58 0.35 6.96
C VAL A 50 -1.06 -1.06 7.34
N SER A 51 -0.19 -2.07 7.25
CA SER A 51 -0.53 -3.43 7.69
C SER A 51 -0.84 -3.51 9.17
N ASP A 52 -0.05 -2.83 10.01
CA ASP A 52 -0.24 -2.77 11.46
C ASP A 52 -1.53 -2.06 11.84
N TRP A 53 -1.82 -0.92 11.18
CA TRP A 53 -3.11 -0.23 11.34
C TRP A 53 -4.30 -1.14 10.98
N TYR A 54 -4.25 -1.84 9.86
CA TYR A 54 -5.32 -2.76 9.45
C TYR A 54 -5.45 -3.95 10.40
N TYR A 55 -4.32 -4.44 10.91
CA TYR A 55 -4.30 -5.46 11.95
C TYR A 55 -5.02 -5.00 13.22
N MET A 56 -4.76 -3.77 13.67
CA MET A 56 -5.46 -3.17 14.81
C MET A 56 -6.95 -2.98 14.57
N GLN A 57 -7.37 -2.63 13.36
CA GLN A 57 -8.79 -2.44 13.02
C GLN A 57 -9.55 -3.76 12.91
N ASN A 58 -8.93 -4.80 12.34
CA ASN A 58 -9.56 -6.09 12.06
C ASN A 58 -9.02 -7.20 12.96
N CYS A 59 -9.06 -6.98 14.27
CA CYS A 59 -8.56 -7.89 15.32
C CYS A 59 -9.13 -9.33 15.24
N SER A 60 -10.21 -9.57 14.48
CA SER A 60 -10.83 -10.89 14.27
C SER A 60 -10.60 -11.51 12.88
N ALA A 61 -9.91 -10.81 11.97
CA ALA A 61 -9.80 -11.22 10.56
C ALA A 61 -8.40 -11.79 10.24
N GLU A 62 -7.93 -12.72 11.07
CA GLU A 62 -6.61 -13.37 10.92
C GLU A 62 -6.39 -13.97 9.52
N GLU A 63 -7.46 -14.52 8.94
CA GLU A 63 -7.44 -15.09 7.59
C GLU A 63 -7.37 -14.03 6.50
N GLU A 64 -8.09 -12.92 6.67
CA GLU A 64 -8.09 -11.81 5.71
C GLU A 64 -6.74 -11.10 5.72
N LEU A 65 -6.14 -10.91 6.90
CA LEU A 65 -4.80 -10.37 7.08
C LEU A 65 -3.71 -11.19 6.40
N ARG A 66 -3.79 -12.52 6.43
CA ARG A 66 -2.86 -13.38 5.69
C ARG A 66 -2.94 -13.20 4.18
N THR A 67 -4.09 -12.75 3.70
CA THR A 67 -4.33 -12.46 2.28
C THR A 67 -4.29 -10.97 1.97
N ALA A 68 -4.14 -10.11 2.97
CA ALA A 68 -4.12 -8.67 2.80
C ALA A 68 -2.73 -8.22 2.32
N TYR A 69 -2.70 -7.32 1.35
CA TYR A 69 -1.46 -6.68 0.92
C TYR A 69 -1.68 -5.19 0.73
N VAL A 70 -0.63 -4.42 1.00
CA VAL A 70 -0.62 -2.96 0.86
C VAL A 70 -0.39 -2.60 -0.60
N ASP A 71 -1.27 -1.77 -1.14
CA ASP A 71 -1.19 -1.30 -2.52
C ASP A 71 -1.63 0.16 -2.65
N ILE A 72 -1.26 0.78 -3.78
CA ILE A 72 -1.60 2.17 -4.04
C ILE A 72 -3.05 2.24 -4.47
N VAL A 73 -3.81 3.14 -3.86
CA VAL A 73 -5.16 3.44 -4.31
C VAL A 73 -5.07 4.72 -5.12
N THR A 74 -5.21 4.59 -6.44
CA THR A 74 -5.26 5.77 -7.30
C THR A 74 -6.62 6.47 -7.11
N PRO A 75 -6.66 7.81 -7.21
CA PRO A 75 -7.91 8.56 -7.16
C PRO A 75 -8.87 8.19 -8.31
N GLU A 76 -8.35 7.60 -9.39
CA GLU A 76 -9.12 7.12 -10.53
C GLU A 76 -9.96 5.89 -10.20
N GLU A 77 -9.43 4.96 -9.39
CA GLU A 77 -10.16 3.79 -8.89
C GLU A 77 -11.31 4.23 -7.96
N LEU A 78 -11.05 5.21 -7.09
CA LEU A 78 -12.06 5.76 -6.20
C LEU A 78 -13.21 6.46 -6.95
N LYS A 79 -12.92 7.07 -8.10
CA LYS A 79 -13.95 7.67 -8.96
C LYS A 79 -14.80 6.63 -9.67
N SER A 80 -14.26 5.45 -9.93
CA SER A 80 -14.99 4.38 -10.64
C SER A 80 -15.90 3.56 -9.72
N LEU A 81 -15.74 3.70 -8.39
CA LEU A 81 -16.63 3.10 -7.38
C LEU A 81 -17.90 3.92 -7.11
N ASN A 82 -18.11 5.06 -7.79
CA ASN A 82 -19.08 6.08 -7.43
C ASN A 82 -20.16 6.31 -8.49
#